data_AF-T2J632-F1
#
_entry.id   AF-T2J632-F1
#
_cell.length_a   1.000
_cell.length_b   1.000
_cell.length_c   1.000
_cell.angle_alpha   90.00
_cell.angle_beta   90.00
_cell.angle_gamma   90.00
#
_symmetry.space_group_name_H-M   'P 1'
#
loop_
_entity.id
_entity.type
_entity.pdbx_description
1 polymer ?
#
loop_
_entity_poly.entity_id
_entity_poly.type
_entity_poly.pdbx_seq_one_letter_code
_entity_poly.pdbx_strand_id
1 'polypeptide(L)' 'MYLKMGQSLELIAGKYNLSLASVYAAMSYYYEYKGEIDQQIADDEAFSDEFQKNNPSKLQAKLRKLKGESTD' A
#
# COMPACT_ATOMS: atom_id res chain seq x y z
N MET A 1 5.30 4.93 -2.66
CA MET A 1 4.92 5.67 -3.87
C MET A 1 6.16 6.37 -4.42
N TYR A 2 6.42 6.33 -5.73
CA TYR A 2 7.65 6.84 -6.37
C TYR A 2 8.06 8.29 -5.98
N LEU A 3 7.10 9.12 -5.61
CA LEU A 3 7.30 10.47 -5.07
C LEU A 3 8.01 10.47 -3.71
N LYS A 4 7.65 9.54 -2.81
CA LYS A 4 8.32 9.37 -1.50
C LYS A 4 9.77 8.87 -1.66
N MET A 5 10.13 8.40 -2.84
CA MET A 5 11.49 7.95 -3.20
C MET A 5 12.30 9.03 -3.94
N GLY A 6 11.75 10.24 -4.13
CA GLY A 6 12.46 11.37 -4.74
C GLY A 6 12.81 11.20 -6.22
N GLN A 7 12.14 10.29 -6.94
CA GLN A 7 12.43 10.05 -8.36
C GLN A 7 11.82 11.13 -9.26
N SER A 8 12.57 11.55 -10.28
CA SER A 8 12.10 12.54 -11.26
C SER A 8 11.02 11.92 -12.17
N LEU A 9 10.11 12.76 -12.68
CA LEU A 9 9.03 12.28 -13.56
C LEU A 9 9.57 11.79 -14.91
N GLU A 10 10.70 12.32 -15.35
CA GLU A 10 11.44 11.87 -16.53
C GLU A 10 11.99 10.45 -16.34
N LEU A 11 12.47 10.12 -15.13
CA LEU A 11 12.93 8.77 -14.81
C LEU A 11 11.75 7.78 -14.86
N ILE A 12 10.59 8.17 -14.35
CA ILE A 12 9.37 7.35 -14.39
C ILE A 12 8.92 7.16 -15.85
N ALA A 13 8.88 8.24 -16.63
CA ALA A 13 8.54 8.20 -18.05
C ALA A 13 9.47 7.27 -18.83
N GLY A 14 10.79 7.40 -18.64
CA GLY A 14 11.79 6.56 -19.29
C GLY A 14 11.71 5.10 -18.86
N LYS A 15 11.56 4.82 -17.56
CA LYS A 15 11.47 3.46 -17.02
C LYS A 15 10.28 2.68 -17.56
N TYR A 16 9.15 3.36 -17.74
CA TYR A 16 7.90 2.74 -18.16
C TYR A 16 7.54 3.00 -19.62
N ASN A 17 8.45 3.62 -20.39
CA ASN A 17 8.23 4.01 -21.78
C ASN A 17 6.91 4.79 -21.99
N LEU A 18 6.62 5.69 -21.04
CA LEU A 18 5.44 6.57 -21.05
C LEU A 18 5.82 7.93 -21.63
N SER A 19 4.84 8.66 -22.18
CA SER A 19 5.09 10.06 -22.53
C SER A 19 5.23 10.90 -21.26
N LEU A 20 6.17 11.83 -21.25
CA LEU A 20 6.36 12.72 -20.11
C LEU A 20 5.08 13.50 -19.78
N ALA A 21 4.34 13.94 -20.82
CA ALA A 21 3.03 14.60 -20.66
C ALA A 21 2.01 13.72 -19.93
N SER A 22 1.95 12.41 -20.23
CA SER A 22 1.03 11.49 -19.53
C SER A 22 1.37 11.34 -18.05
N VAL A 23 2.67 11.34 -17.72
CA VAL A 23 3.12 11.29 -16.32
C VAL A 23 2.75 12.58 -15.59
N TYR A 24 2.92 13.75 -16.20
CA TYR A 24 2.47 15.02 -15.63
C TYR A 24 0.95 15.09 -15.44
N ALA A 25 0.17 14.57 -16.39
CA ALA A 25 -1.29 14.52 -16.27
C ALA A 25 -1.73 13.62 -15.10
N ALA A 26 -1.15 12.42 -14.99
CA ALA A 26 -1.42 11.51 -13.87
C ALA A 26 -1.03 12.12 -12.51
N MET A 27 0.07 12.86 -12.47
CA MET A 27 0.51 13.57 -11.27
C MET A 27 -0.44 14.70 -10.88
N SER A 28 -0.96 15.44 -11.84
CA SER A 28 -1.95 16.51 -11.60
C SER A 28 -3.22 15.92 -11.00
N TYR A 29 -3.72 14.83 -11.59
CA TYR A 29 -4.84 14.07 -11.03
C TYR A 29 -4.55 13.61 -9.60
N TYR A 30 -3.39 13.00 -9.32
CA TYR A 30 -3.07 12.56 -7.97
C TYR A 30 -3.12 13.69 -6.94
N TYR A 31 -2.62 14.89 -7.27
CA TYR A 31 -2.64 16.01 -6.33
C TYR A 31 -4.04 16.59 -6.11
N GLU A 32 -4.89 16.58 -7.14
CA GLU A 32 -6.30 16.99 -7.03
C GLU A 32 -7.08 16.08 -6.07
N TYR A 33 -6.87 14.76 -6.18
CA TYR A 33 -7.57 13.74 -5.38
C TYR A 33 -6.76 13.24 -4.17
N LYS A 34 -5.67 13.93 -3.81
CA LYS A 34 -4.73 13.44 -2.79
C LYS A 34 -5.41 13.19 -1.45
N GLY A 35 -6.29 14.10 -1.03
CA GLY A 35 -7.01 13.98 0.24
C GLY A 35 -7.93 12.77 0.28
N GLU A 36 -8.65 12.51 -0.82
CA GLU A 36 -9.55 11.34 -0.92
C GLU A 36 -8.75 10.03 -0.90
N ILE A 37 -7.64 9.98 -1.64
CA ILE A 37 -6.76 8.81 -1.66
C ILE A 37 -6.15 8.56 -0.28
N ASP A 38 -5.64 9.60 0.39
CA ASP A 38 -5.03 9.47 1.71
C ASP A 38 -6.09 9.02 2.74
N GLN A 39 -7.34 9.50 2.63
CA GLN A 39 -8.45 9.04 3.49
C GLN A 39 -8.82 7.58 3.21
N GLN A 40 -8.95 7.18 1.95
CA GLN A 40 -9.29 5.80 1.59
C GLN A 40 -8.22 4.82 2.10
N ILE A 41 -6.94 5.19 2.01
CA ILE A 41 -5.85 4.38 2.57
C ILE A 41 -6.00 4.23 4.08
N ALA A 42 -6.29 5.32 4.80
CA ALA A 42 -6.48 5.28 6.25
C ALA A 42 -7.68 4.40 6.65
N ASP A 43 -8.78 4.49 5.91
CA ASP A 43 -9.98 3.69 6.15
C ASP A 43 -9.71 2.19 5.89
N ASP A 44 -8.98 1.87 4.81
CA ASP A 44 -8.58 0.50 4.48
C ASP A 44 -7.63 -0.10 5.55
N GLU A 45 -6.68 0.70 6.05
CA GLU A 45 -5.78 0.30 7.14
C GLU A 45 -6.57 0.04 8.43
N ALA A 46 -7.48 0.95 8.82
CA ALA A 46 -8.33 0.79 9.99
C ALA A 46 -9.21 -0.47 9.89
N PHE A 47 -9.81 -0.70 8.72
CA PHE A 47 -10.59 -1.91 8.46
C PHE A 47 -9.74 -3.18 8.58
N SER A 48 -8.53 -3.20 7.99
CA SER A 48 -7.60 -4.33 8.09
C SER A 48 -7.20 -4.61 9.54
N ASP A 49 -6.92 -3.58 10.32
CA ASP A 49 -6.52 -3.73 11.73
C ASP A 49 -7.67 -4.27 12.59
N GLU A 50 -8.89 -3.78 12.41
CA GLU A 50 -10.08 -4.32 13.07
C GLU A 50 -10.36 -5.76 12.65
N PHE A 51 -10.23 -6.05 11.35
CA PHE A 51 -10.39 -7.40 10.84
C PHE A 51 -9.40 -8.37 11.46
N GLN A 52 -8.11 -8.00 11.55
CA GLN A 52 -7.07 -8.83 12.16
C GLN A 52 -7.30 -9.09 13.65
N LYS A 53 -7.74 -8.08 14.41
CA LYS A 53 -8.08 -8.23 15.84
C LYS A 53 -9.20 -9.25 16.05
N ASN A 54 -10.21 -9.22 15.19
CA ASN A 54 -11.39 -10.08 15.31
C ASN A 54 -11.24 -11.44 14.63
N ASN A 55 -10.29 -11.61 13.72
CA ASN A 55 -10.09 -12.82 12.94
C ASN A 55 -8.68 -13.40 13.18
N PRO A 56 -8.48 -14.19 14.25
CA PRO A 56 -7.18 -14.78 14.54
C PRO A 56 -6.70 -15.65 13.38
N SER A 57 -5.44 -15.43 12.98
CA SER A 57 -4.88 -16.08 11.80
C SER A 57 -4.72 -17.60 12.02
N LYS A 58 -5.49 -18.39 11.27
CA LYS A 58 -5.37 -19.85 11.23
C LYS A 58 -3.97 -20.31 10.80
N LEU A 59 -3.31 -19.52 9.94
CA LEU A 59 -1.93 -19.79 9.52
C LEU A 59 -0.96 -19.57 10.69
N GLN A 60 -1.07 -18.46 11.42
CA GLN A 60 -0.23 -18.22 12.59
C GLN A 60 -0.42 -19.30 13.66
N ALA A 61 -1.65 -19.75 13.90
CA ALA A 61 -1.93 -20.86 14.81
C ALA A 61 -1.23 -22.16 14.36
N LYS A 62 -1.25 -22.48 13.06
CA LYS A 62 -0.51 -23.64 12.52
C LYS A 62 1.01 -23.47 12.65
N LEU A 63 1.53 -22.27 12.40
CA LEU A 63 2.97 -21.98 12.50
C LEU A 63 3.47 -22.08 13.95
N ARG A 64 2.71 -21.59 14.93
CA ARG A 64 3.04 -21.75 16.37
C ARG A 64 3.09 -23.23 16.77
N LYS A 65 2.11 -24.03 16.33
CA LYS A 65 2.11 -25.49 16.52
C LYS A 65 3.34 -26.17 15.91
N LEU A 66 3.74 -25.76 14.70
CA LEU A 66 4.93 -26.31 14.03
C LEU A 66 6.25 -25.91 14.71
N LYS A 67 6.30 -24.74 15.36
CA LYS A 67 7.46 -24.29 16.14
C LYS A 67 7.57 -24.92 17.53
N GLY A 68 6.61 -25.74 17.95
CA GLY A 68 6.60 -26.36 19.28
C GLY A 68 6.20 -25.41 20.41
N GLU A 69 5.76 -24.19 20.08
CA GLU A 69 5.15 -23.25 21.04
C GLU A 69 3.72 -23.70 21.33
N SER A 70 3.59 -24.82 22.04
CA SER A 70 2.32 -25.29 22.58
C SER A 70 1.97 -24.36 23.74
N THR A 71 0.91 -23.57 23.57
CA THR A 71 0.27 -22.88 24.69
C THR A 71 -0.43 -23.98 25.50
N ASP A 72 0.15 -24.33 26.66
CA ASP A 72 -0.55 -25.07 27.73
C ASP A 72 -1.84 -24.34 28.15
#